data_AF-A0AAE0MDE0-F1
#
_entry.id   AF-A0AAE0MDE0-F1
#
_cell.length_a   1.000
_cell.length_b   1.000
_cell.length_c   1.000
_cell.angle_alpha   90.00
_cell.angle_beta   90.00
_cell.angle_gamma   90.00
#
_symmetry.space_group_name_H-M   'P 1'
#
loop_
_entity.id
_entity.type
_entity.pdbx_description
1 polymer ?
#
loop_
_entity_poly.entity_id
_entity_poly.type
_entity_poly.pdbx_seq_one_letter_code
_entity_poly.pdbx_strand_id
1 'polypeptide(L)'
;MSKPTPRKPRHRNQPSLGSGGGSGPRQIAASDYESDAMHYMEARETPRLPHLPNRTNTELNLSVLQRYVPSIQSIMSIAANAVVYIFSSARQEWDKSGVEGTMFVCEQDPLVTMDGQELPQVCVFVLNRRGLDNLVVDLMRVSDCEMASELIMFRLEDEGGGGDGSSGSDSGSAAEAPEAEKKVFGIWIHADEHDTRDVNMDIIRSAWQRTRAALVQSYEIEDTSAAEQTDTDDGGADAERADSPMRDGAVVGRRLSVTDLFGQRNGAR
;
A
#
# COMPACT_ATOMS: atom_id res chain seq x y z
N MET A 1 58.13 -36.77 -9.01
CA MET A 1 56.77 -37.33 -8.81
C MET A 1 55.80 -36.52 -9.68
N SER A 2 55.81 -36.68 -11.01
CA SER A 2 54.86 -37.51 -11.82
C SER A 2 53.38 -37.16 -11.56
N LYS A 3 52.92 -36.01 -12.10
CA LYS A 3 52.23 -35.77 -13.38
C LYS A 3 50.70 -36.05 -13.37
N PRO A 4 49.88 -35.07 -13.79
CA PRO A 4 48.40 -35.10 -13.74
C PRO A 4 47.79 -36.00 -14.82
N THR A 5 46.64 -36.59 -14.47
CA THR A 5 45.85 -37.55 -15.25
C THR A 5 45.18 -36.92 -16.49
N PRO A 6 45.38 -37.46 -17.71
CA PRO A 6 44.69 -37.02 -18.91
C PRO A 6 43.39 -37.81 -19.14
N ARG A 7 42.24 -37.11 -19.25
CA ARG A 7 41.00 -37.68 -19.80
C ARG A 7 41.00 -37.54 -21.31
N LYS A 8 40.98 -38.68 -21.99
CA LYS A 8 41.07 -38.86 -23.44
C LYS A 8 39.66 -39.08 -24.00
N PRO A 9 39.12 -38.22 -24.89
CA PRO A 9 37.89 -38.55 -25.61
C PRO A 9 38.21 -39.57 -26.70
N ARG A 10 37.64 -40.79 -26.58
CA ARG A 10 37.72 -41.83 -27.62
C ARG A 10 36.66 -41.54 -28.69
N HIS A 11 37.07 -40.87 -29.76
CA HIS A 11 36.35 -40.91 -31.04
C HIS A 11 36.50 -42.33 -31.61
N ARG A 12 35.39 -43.05 -31.79
CA ARG A 12 35.38 -44.37 -32.44
C ARG A 12 34.97 -44.17 -33.89
N ASN A 13 35.95 -44.13 -34.79
CA ASN A 13 35.74 -44.35 -36.22
C ASN A 13 35.97 -45.83 -36.53
N GLN A 14 35.10 -46.45 -37.34
CA GLN A 14 35.46 -47.49 -38.31
C GLN A 14 34.28 -47.80 -39.28
N PRO A 15 34.52 -48.44 -40.45
CA PRO A 15 34.40 -47.76 -41.76
C PRO A 15 33.69 -48.61 -42.85
N SER A 16 33.89 -48.22 -44.13
CA SER A 16 33.74 -49.00 -45.39
C SER A 16 32.32 -48.99 -46.02
N LEU A 17 32.08 -48.92 -47.34
CA LEU A 17 32.82 -48.93 -48.62
C LEU A 17 32.09 -47.91 -49.54
N GLY A 18 32.59 -47.30 -50.62
CA GLY A 18 33.66 -47.61 -51.57
C GLY A 18 33.09 -47.37 -52.98
N SER A 19 33.60 -46.37 -53.71
CA SER A 19 33.77 -46.37 -55.18
C SER A 19 34.20 -44.99 -55.68
N GLY A 20 35.35 -44.95 -56.35
CA GLY A 20 35.56 -44.13 -57.54
C GLY A 20 35.84 -42.63 -57.39
N GLY A 21 37.13 -42.28 -57.30
CA GLY A 21 37.70 -41.18 -58.08
C GLY A 21 37.77 -39.78 -57.45
N GLY A 22 38.98 -39.25 -57.34
CA GLY A 22 39.24 -37.80 -57.40
C GLY A 22 39.47 -37.07 -56.08
N SER A 23 40.73 -37.02 -55.67
CA SER A 23 41.44 -35.95 -54.94
C SER A 23 40.63 -34.93 -54.10
N GLY A 24 40.79 -35.01 -52.78
CA GLY A 24 40.51 -33.93 -51.82
C GLY A 24 39.82 -34.42 -50.55
N PRO A 25 40.18 -33.94 -49.34
CA PRO A 25 39.44 -34.28 -48.13
C PRO A 25 38.01 -33.76 -48.27
N ARG A 26 37.03 -34.67 -48.30
CA ARG A 26 35.61 -34.33 -48.21
C ARG A 26 35.39 -33.56 -46.92
N GLN A 27 35.26 -32.25 -47.02
CA GLN A 27 34.74 -31.42 -45.96
C GLN A 27 33.32 -31.91 -45.70
N ILE A 28 33.11 -32.57 -44.56
CA ILE A 28 31.77 -32.79 -44.04
C ILE A 28 31.23 -31.39 -43.85
N ALA A 29 30.27 -30.97 -44.68
CA ALA A 29 29.53 -29.75 -44.44
C ALA A 29 28.90 -29.92 -43.07
N ALA A 30 29.48 -29.28 -42.06
CA ALA A 30 28.81 -29.08 -40.80
C ALA A 30 27.50 -28.38 -41.18
N SER A 31 26.37 -29.07 -40.99
CA SER A 31 25.08 -28.40 -41.03
C SER A 31 25.17 -27.31 -39.97
N ASP A 32 25.37 -26.08 -40.42
CA ASP A 32 25.56 -24.95 -39.56
C ASP A 32 24.22 -24.66 -38.89
N TYR A 33 24.08 -25.16 -37.66
CA TYR A 33 22.91 -24.91 -36.82
C TYR A 33 22.70 -23.41 -36.58
N GLU A 34 23.72 -22.55 -36.73
CA GLU A 34 23.55 -21.10 -36.67
C GLU A 34 22.75 -20.55 -37.85
N SER A 35 22.89 -21.13 -39.05
CA SER A 35 22.16 -20.69 -40.24
C SER A 35 20.64 -20.90 -40.09
N ASP A 36 20.23 -22.04 -39.53
CA ASP A 36 18.81 -22.33 -39.24
C ASP A 36 18.29 -21.50 -38.05
N ALA A 37 19.11 -21.26 -37.02
CA ALA A 37 18.75 -20.41 -35.88
C ALA A 37 18.54 -18.95 -36.30
N MET A 38 19.36 -18.44 -37.21
CA MET A 38 19.25 -17.07 -37.71
C MET A 38 18.00 -16.92 -38.59
N HIS A 39 17.67 -17.89 -39.44
CA HIS A 39 16.40 -17.89 -40.16
C HIS A 39 15.18 -18.05 -39.25
N TYR A 40 15.29 -18.80 -38.15
CA TYR A 40 14.23 -18.88 -37.14
C TYR A 40 14.06 -17.58 -36.34
N MET A 41 15.11 -16.78 -36.19
CA MET A 41 15.07 -15.47 -35.53
C MET A 41 14.64 -14.35 -36.49
N GLU A 42 15.03 -14.42 -37.76
CA GLU A 42 14.69 -13.45 -38.82
C GLU A 42 13.23 -13.62 -39.31
N ALA A 43 12.71 -14.86 -39.33
CA ALA A 43 11.28 -15.14 -39.52
C ALA A 43 10.44 -14.97 -38.22
N ARG A 44 11.08 -14.58 -37.11
CA ARG A 44 10.44 -14.16 -35.85
C ARG A 44 10.43 -12.64 -35.71
N GLU A 45 10.10 -11.93 -36.78
CA GLU A 45 9.01 -10.96 -36.61
C GLU A 45 7.79 -11.76 -36.14
N THR A 46 7.74 -12.09 -34.85
CA THR A 46 6.61 -12.81 -34.25
C THR A 46 5.38 -12.04 -34.69
N PRO A 47 4.51 -12.60 -35.55
CA PRO A 47 3.29 -11.91 -35.92
C PRO A 47 2.61 -11.61 -34.60
N ARG A 48 2.38 -10.32 -34.29
CA ARG A 48 1.61 -9.95 -33.09
C ARG A 48 0.31 -10.72 -33.22
N LEU A 49 0.13 -11.74 -32.38
CA LEU A 49 -1.08 -12.56 -32.41
C LEU A 49 -2.24 -11.56 -32.26
N PRO A 50 -3.13 -11.43 -33.26
CA PRO A 50 -4.11 -10.35 -33.31
C PRO A 50 -5.19 -10.43 -32.20
N HIS A 51 -5.04 -11.38 -31.27
CA HIS A 51 -5.98 -11.65 -30.18
C HIS A 51 -5.43 -11.34 -28.78
N LEU A 52 -4.14 -11.00 -28.60
CA LEU A 52 -3.73 -10.50 -27.29
C LEU A 52 -4.11 -9.02 -27.21
N PRO A 53 -4.99 -8.61 -26.27
CA PRO A 53 -5.24 -7.20 -26.06
C PRO A 53 -3.90 -6.52 -25.77
N ASN A 54 -3.61 -5.41 -26.46
CA ASN A 54 -2.44 -4.56 -26.20
C ASN A 54 -2.62 -3.90 -24.84
N ARG A 55 -2.47 -4.66 -23.75
CA ARG A 55 -2.58 -4.13 -22.41
C ARG A 55 -1.38 -3.25 -22.13
N THR A 56 -1.64 -2.05 -21.64
CA THR A 56 -0.60 -1.15 -21.17
C THR A 56 0.05 -1.69 -19.88
N ASN A 57 1.27 -1.25 -19.56
CA ASN A 57 1.92 -1.63 -18.30
C ASN A 57 1.05 -1.24 -17.09
N THR A 58 0.40 -0.08 -17.16
CA THR A 58 -0.56 0.39 -16.16
C THR A 58 -1.75 -0.56 -16.00
N GLU A 59 -2.37 -1.03 -17.09
CA GLU A 59 -3.46 -2.02 -17.03
C GLU A 59 -3.01 -3.36 -16.44
N LEU A 60 -1.79 -3.79 -16.76
CA LEU A 60 -1.22 -5.01 -16.19
C LEU A 60 -1.00 -4.85 -14.68
N ASN A 61 -0.38 -3.74 -14.25
CA ASN A 61 -0.16 -3.45 -12.83
C ASN A 61 -1.49 -3.37 -12.08
N LEU A 62 -2.48 -2.66 -12.64
CA LEU A 62 -3.82 -2.57 -12.05
C LEU A 62 -4.44 -3.96 -11.87
N SER A 63 -4.34 -4.82 -12.89
CA SER A 63 -4.84 -6.20 -12.81
C SER A 63 -4.12 -7.08 -11.78
N VAL A 64 -2.89 -6.72 -11.40
CA VAL A 64 -2.16 -7.39 -10.31
C VAL A 64 -2.65 -6.88 -8.96
N LEU A 65 -2.78 -5.56 -8.80
CA LEU A 65 -3.25 -4.93 -7.57
C LEU A 65 -4.67 -5.37 -7.20
N GLN A 66 -5.57 -5.44 -8.20
CA GLN A 66 -6.95 -5.91 -8.03
C GLN A 66 -7.09 -7.37 -7.56
N ARG A 67 -6.02 -8.18 -7.64
CA ARG A 67 -6.03 -9.53 -7.05
C ARG A 67 -5.92 -9.52 -5.54
N TYR A 68 -5.30 -8.48 -4.99
CA TYR A 68 -5.12 -8.29 -3.55
C TYR A 68 -6.20 -7.39 -2.97
N VAL A 69 -6.52 -6.30 -3.68
CA VAL A 69 -7.52 -5.33 -3.26
C VAL A 69 -8.46 -5.06 -4.44
N PRO A 70 -9.58 -5.79 -4.56
CA PRO A 70 -10.48 -5.70 -5.71
C PRO A 70 -11.11 -4.32 -5.91
N SER A 71 -11.23 -3.52 -4.84
CA SER A 71 -11.83 -2.18 -4.90
C SER A 71 -10.93 -1.14 -5.57
N ILE A 72 -9.66 -1.45 -5.88
CA ILE A 72 -8.78 -0.51 -6.58
C ILE A 72 -9.32 -0.25 -8.00
N GLN A 73 -9.60 1.01 -8.30
CA GLN A 73 -10.09 1.45 -9.60
C GLN A 73 -8.97 1.98 -10.50
N SER A 74 -8.06 2.78 -9.94
CA SER A 74 -7.04 3.49 -10.71
C SER A 74 -5.73 3.61 -9.94
N ILE A 75 -4.62 3.75 -10.67
CA ILE A 75 -3.28 4.02 -10.11
C ILE A 75 -3.01 5.51 -10.31
N MET A 76 -2.85 6.25 -9.22
CA MET A 76 -2.55 7.68 -9.20
C MET A 76 -1.07 7.96 -9.42
N SER A 77 -0.20 7.17 -8.80
CA SER A 77 1.25 7.28 -8.96
C SER A 77 1.97 5.97 -8.66
N ILE A 78 3.20 5.86 -9.17
CA ILE A 78 4.05 4.69 -9.02
C ILE A 78 5.44 5.16 -8.56
N ALA A 79 6.07 4.41 -7.66
CA ALA A 79 7.50 4.49 -7.41
C ALA A 79 8.12 3.10 -7.56
N ALA A 80 9.21 3.01 -8.34
CA ALA A 80 9.81 1.72 -8.70
C ALA A 80 10.30 0.92 -7.48
N ASN A 81 10.72 1.61 -6.41
CA ASN A 81 11.24 1.00 -5.20
C ASN A 81 10.94 1.83 -3.96
N ALA A 82 10.25 1.21 -3.01
CA ALA A 82 10.03 1.72 -1.67
C ALA A 82 10.40 0.68 -0.61
N VAL A 83 10.88 1.15 0.54
CA VAL A 83 11.26 0.33 1.69
C VAL A 83 10.40 0.74 2.88
N VAL A 84 9.78 -0.23 3.54
CA VAL A 84 8.94 0.00 4.71
C VAL A 84 9.75 -0.16 5.99
N TYR A 85 9.60 0.81 6.90
CA TYR A 85 10.15 0.82 8.24
C TYR A 85 9.01 0.87 9.26
N ILE A 86 9.19 0.23 10.41
CA ILE A 86 8.27 0.30 11.55
C ILE A 86 9.02 0.99 12.68
N PHE A 87 8.38 1.93 13.35
CA PHE A 87 8.96 2.58 14.50
C PHE A 87 8.75 1.73 15.74
N SER A 88 9.83 1.36 16.42
CA SER A 88 9.80 0.71 17.73
C SER A 88 9.79 1.78 18.80
N SER A 89 8.65 1.94 19.47
CA SER A 89 8.52 2.81 20.64
C SER A 89 9.42 2.39 21.81
N ALA A 90 9.55 1.09 22.07
CA ALA A 90 10.32 0.56 23.18
C ALA A 90 11.82 0.89 23.04
N ARG A 91 12.32 0.92 21.80
CA ARG A 91 13.73 1.20 21.50
C ARG A 91 13.97 2.62 20.97
N GLN A 92 12.90 3.35 20.66
CA GLN A 92 12.94 4.65 19.98
C GLN A 92 13.76 4.60 18.68
N GLU A 93 13.61 3.50 17.92
CA GLU A 93 14.39 3.25 16.70
C GLU A 93 13.50 2.79 15.53
N TRP A 94 14.02 2.93 14.32
CA TRP A 94 13.35 2.46 13.10
C TRP A 94 13.87 1.08 12.70
N ASP A 95 12.97 0.10 12.69
CA ASP A 95 13.23 -1.26 12.24
C ASP A 95 12.77 -1.45 10.80
N LYS A 96 13.59 -2.08 9.95
CA LYS A 96 13.17 -2.45 8.58
C LYS A 96 12.17 -3.61 8.67
N SER A 97 10.97 -3.44 8.11
CA SER A 97 9.90 -4.44 8.24
C SER A 97 10.11 -5.70 7.41
N GLY A 98 11.00 -5.65 6.41
CA GLY A 98 11.19 -6.70 5.41
C GLY A 98 10.34 -6.53 4.15
N VAL A 99 9.36 -5.61 4.16
CA VAL A 99 8.58 -5.24 2.98
C VAL A 99 9.33 -4.21 2.14
N GLU A 100 9.61 -4.59 0.90
CA GLU A 100 10.36 -3.76 -0.05
C GLU A 100 9.94 -4.11 -1.48
N GLY A 101 9.67 -3.10 -2.31
CA GLY A 101 9.27 -3.34 -3.70
C GLY A 101 8.61 -2.14 -4.35
N THR A 102 7.81 -2.36 -5.38
CA THR A 102 7.14 -1.27 -6.12
C THR A 102 5.99 -0.71 -5.27
N MET A 103 5.96 0.61 -5.13
CA MET A 103 4.89 1.33 -4.44
C MET A 103 3.90 1.89 -5.44
N PHE A 104 2.63 1.82 -5.11
CA PHE A 104 1.52 2.39 -5.85
C PHE A 104 0.67 3.24 -4.91
N VAL A 105 0.22 4.39 -5.39
CA VAL A 105 -0.86 5.14 -4.77
C VAL A 105 -2.09 4.90 -5.61
N CYS A 106 -3.16 4.40 -5.01
CA CYS A 106 -4.32 3.88 -5.73
C CYS A 106 -5.61 4.49 -5.19
N GLU A 107 -6.51 4.85 -6.10
CA GLU A 107 -7.89 5.19 -5.78
C GLU A 107 -8.73 3.90 -5.73
N GLN A 108 -9.62 3.83 -4.75
CA GLN A 108 -10.52 2.70 -4.54
C GLN A 108 -11.98 3.13 -4.69
N ASP A 109 -12.88 2.15 -4.76
CA ASP A 109 -14.32 2.39 -4.66
C ASP A 109 -14.63 3.28 -3.45
N PRO A 110 -15.42 4.36 -3.60
CA PRO A 110 -15.74 5.25 -2.51
C PRO A 110 -16.47 4.49 -1.39
N LEU A 111 -16.20 4.86 -0.13
CA LEU A 111 -16.95 4.32 1.00
C LEU A 111 -18.29 5.04 1.10
N VAL A 112 -19.39 4.33 0.94
CA VAL A 112 -20.73 4.88 1.19
C VAL A 112 -21.06 4.71 2.67
N THR A 113 -21.21 5.82 3.39
CA THR A 113 -21.65 5.86 4.80
C THR A 113 -23.15 5.55 4.93
N MET A 114 -23.63 5.32 6.15
CA MET A 114 -25.05 5.01 6.39
C MET A 114 -26.00 6.12 5.94
N ASP A 115 -25.54 7.37 5.99
CA ASP A 115 -26.29 8.55 5.56
C ASP A 115 -26.18 8.81 4.04
N GLY A 116 -25.61 7.85 3.30
CA GLY A 116 -25.44 7.92 1.85
C GLY A 116 -24.33 8.86 1.38
N GLN A 117 -23.46 9.34 2.27
CA GLN A 117 -22.29 10.13 1.86
C GLN A 117 -21.20 9.22 1.29
N GLU A 118 -20.62 9.62 0.16
CA GLU A 118 -19.50 8.95 -0.48
C GLU A 118 -18.17 9.56 -0.01
N LEU A 119 -17.34 8.76 0.67
CA LEU A 119 -16.02 9.16 1.13
C LEU A 119 -14.94 8.65 0.16
N PRO A 120 -13.98 9.50 -0.23
CA PRO A 120 -12.90 9.09 -1.14
C PRO A 120 -11.96 8.12 -0.44
N GLN A 121 -11.83 6.91 -1.00
CA GLN A 121 -10.89 5.90 -0.55
C GLN A 121 -9.62 5.93 -1.41
N VAL A 122 -8.48 6.07 -0.75
CA VAL A 122 -7.16 6.01 -1.38
C VAL A 122 -6.27 5.15 -0.52
N CYS A 123 -5.54 4.22 -1.14
CA CYS A 123 -4.56 3.40 -0.44
C CYS A 123 -3.16 3.56 -1.00
N VAL A 124 -2.16 3.42 -0.12
CA VAL A 124 -0.77 3.19 -0.51
C VAL A 124 -0.50 1.69 -0.46
N PHE A 125 -0.09 1.13 -1.60
CA PHE A 125 0.18 -0.29 -1.76
C PHE A 125 1.67 -0.50 -2.05
N VAL A 126 2.37 -1.31 -1.25
CA VAL A 126 3.74 -1.77 -1.56
C VAL A 126 3.69 -3.25 -1.92
N LEU A 127 3.92 -3.55 -3.20
CA LEU A 127 4.02 -4.90 -3.71
C LEU A 127 5.41 -5.45 -3.40
N ASN A 128 5.48 -6.40 -2.47
CA ASN A 128 6.72 -6.91 -1.94
C ASN A 128 7.44 -7.81 -2.97
N ARG A 129 8.72 -7.53 -3.24
CA ARG A 129 9.57 -8.37 -4.10
C ARG A 129 10.42 -9.38 -3.32
N ARG A 130 10.45 -9.27 -1.99
CA ARG A 130 11.26 -10.11 -1.10
C ARG A 130 10.46 -11.21 -0.41
N GLY A 131 9.14 -11.16 -0.49
CA GLY A 131 8.21 -12.10 0.14
C GLY A 131 6.81 -11.93 -0.42
N LEU A 132 5.86 -12.67 0.14
CA LEU A 132 4.44 -12.61 -0.25
C LEU A 132 3.65 -11.57 0.56
N ASP A 133 4.24 -11.07 1.64
CA ASP A 133 3.61 -10.12 2.55
C ASP A 133 3.68 -8.71 1.95
N ASN A 134 2.57 -8.27 1.36
CA ASN A 134 2.41 -6.93 0.83
C ASN A 134 1.95 -5.96 1.92
N LEU A 135 2.27 -4.67 1.76
CA LEU A 135 1.71 -3.62 2.61
C LEU A 135 0.57 -2.93 1.86
N VAL A 136 -0.58 -2.78 2.52
CA VAL A 136 -1.68 -1.93 2.07
C VAL A 136 -2.04 -0.98 3.22
N VAL A 137 -2.03 0.30 2.94
CA VAL A 137 -2.36 1.37 3.89
C VAL A 137 -3.54 2.13 3.35
N ASP A 138 -4.69 2.00 3.98
CA ASP A 138 -5.83 2.87 3.73
C ASP A 138 -5.58 4.24 4.36
N LEU A 139 -5.57 5.31 3.55
CA LEU A 139 -5.34 6.67 4.03
C LEU A 139 -6.48 7.19 4.91
N MET A 140 -7.68 6.59 4.89
CA MET A 140 -8.76 6.93 5.84
C MET A 140 -8.36 6.61 7.28
N ARG A 141 -7.62 5.50 7.46
CA ARG A 141 -7.18 4.98 8.77
C ARG A 141 -5.94 5.68 9.32
N VAL A 142 -5.37 6.62 8.58
CA VAL A 142 -4.18 7.37 8.97
C VAL A 142 -4.60 8.62 9.75
N SER A 143 -4.33 8.63 11.05
CA SER A 143 -4.54 9.81 11.92
C SER A 143 -3.66 10.99 11.54
N ASP A 144 -2.42 10.70 11.13
CA ASP A 144 -1.41 11.71 10.85
C ASP A 144 -0.39 11.24 9.81
N CYS A 145 0.01 12.17 8.94
CA CYS A 145 0.91 11.94 7.82
C CYS A 145 1.98 13.04 7.78
N GLU A 146 3.21 12.68 8.12
CA GLU A 146 4.35 13.60 8.20
C GLU A 146 5.41 13.22 7.17
N MET A 147 6.10 14.22 6.60
CA MET A 147 7.26 13.98 5.74
C MET A 147 8.51 14.51 6.41
N ALA A 148 9.51 13.64 6.53
CA ALA A 148 10.81 13.97 7.07
C ALA A 148 11.88 13.60 6.04
N SER A 149 12.32 14.60 5.26
CA SER A 149 13.27 14.41 4.15
C SER A 149 12.79 13.31 3.19
N GLU A 150 13.41 12.14 3.26
CA GLU A 150 13.18 11.04 2.30
C GLU A 150 12.14 10.01 2.79
N LEU A 151 11.61 10.19 3.99
CA LEU A 151 10.69 9.27 4.65
C LEU A 151 9.32 9.92 4.81
N ILE A 152 8.26 9.25 4.32
CA ILE A 152 6.88 9.56 4.68
C ILE A 152 6.46 8.69 5.86
N MET A 153 5.94 9.30 6.91
CA MET A 153 5.58 8.67 8.17
C MET A 153 4.06 8.69 8.34
N PHE A 154 3.51 7.55 8.72
CA PHE A 154 2.08 7.38 8.96
C PHE A 154 1.85 6.95 10.40
N ARG A 155 0.89 7.60 11.06
CA ARG A 155 0.36 7.17 12.36
C ARG A 155 -1.04 6.63 12.13
N LEU A 156 -1.26 5.34 12.39
CA LEU A 156 -2.59 4.75 12.25
C LEU A 156 -3.47 5.08 13.45
N GLU A 157 -4.77 5.24 13.20
CA GLU A 157 -5.78 5.20 14.24
C GLU A 157 -5.89 3.76 14.75
N ASP A 158 -5.94 3.59 16.07
CA ASP A 158 -6.07 2.27 16.66
C ASP A 158 -7.39 1.66 16.22
N GLU A 159 -7.31 0.51 15.56
CA GLU A 159 -8.45 -0.35 15.34
C GLU A 159 -8.77 -0.95 16.71
N GLY A 160 -9.71 -0.35 17.44
CA GLY A 160 -10.19 -0.87 18.71
C GLY A 160 -10.63 -2.33 18.54
N GLY A 161 -9.74 -3.27 18.87
CA GLY A 161 -10.02 -4.68 19.16
C GLY A 161 -10.90 -5.44 18.16
N GLY A 162 -10.53 -5.51 16.88
CA GLY A 162 -11.28 -6.34 15.93
C GLY A 162 -10.50 -6.77 14.69
N GLY A 163 -9.74 -7.87 14.78
CA GLY A 163 -9.23 -8.54 13.56
C GLY A 163 -8.07 -9.51 13.75
N ASP A 164 -8.42 -10.81 13.78
CA ASP A 164 -7.60 -11.97 13.38
C ASP A 164 -6.30 -12.27 14.15
N GLY A 165 -6.48 -12.81 15.36
CA GLY A 165 -5.49 -13.65 16.03
C GLY A 165 -5.90 -15.11 15.98
N SER A 166 -5.43 -15.86 14.99
CA SER A 166 -5.23 -17.29 15.17
C SER A 166 -4.25 -17.51 16.32
N SER A 167 -4.78 -17.71 17.53
CA SER A 167 -4.15 -18.52 18.59
C SER A 167 -5.04 -18.60 19.83
N GLY A 168 -5.40 -19.84 20.17
CA GLY A 168 -5.52 -20.35 21.54
C GLY A 168 -6.40 -19.61 22.53
N SER A 169 -7.53 -20.21 22.88
CA SER A 169 -8.15 -19.95 24.17
C SER A 169 -7.14 -20.20 25.31
N ASP A 170 -6.86 -19.19 26.12
CA ASP A 170 -6.63 -19.44 27.53
C ASP A 170 -7.15 -18.27 28.36
N SER A 171 -8.01 -18.60 29.31
CA SER A 171 -8.67 -17.68 30.23
C SER A 171 -7.68 -17.29 31.35
N GLY A 172 -7.31 -16.01 31.45
CA GLY A 172 -6.47 -15.57 32.56
C GLY A 172 -6.28 -14.06 32.69
N SER A 173 -6.90 -13.51 33.73
CA SER A 173 -6.64 -12.19 34.35
C SER A 173 -6.98 -10.92 33.55
N ALA A 174 -7.94 -10.17 34.08
CA ALA A 174 -8.15 -8.75 33.78
C ALA A 174 -6.99 -7.94 34.39
N ALA A 175 -5.83 -7.97 33.74
CA ALA A 175 -4.88 -6.88 33.84
C ALA A 175 -5.39 -5.76 32.94
N GLU A 176 -5.33 -4.51 33.42
CA GLU A 176 -5.62 -3.32 32.62
C GLU A 176 -4.92 -3.47 31.27
N ALA A 177 -5.71 -3.53 30.19
CA ALA A 177 -5.18 -3.70 28.85
C ALA A 177 -4.18 -2.55 28.63
N PRO A 178 -2.93 -2.83 28.24
CA PRO A 178 -2.00 -1.76 27.92
C PRO A 178 -2.67 -0.89 26.85
N GLU A 179 -2.68 0.43 27.05
CA GLU A 179 -3.15 1.35 26.00
C GLU A 179 -2.50 0.92 24.69
N ALA A 180 -3.33 0.52 23.73
CA ALA A 180 -2.85 0.00 22.46
C ALA A 180 -1.96 1.08 21.85
N GLU A 181 -0.69 0.74 21.66
CA GLU A 181 0.27 1.73 21.23
C GLU A 181 0.06 2.01 19.74
N LYS A 182 -0.26 3.28 19.42
CA LYS A 182 -0.47 3.74 18.05
C LYS A 182 0.67 3.29 17.15
N LYS A 183 0.35 2.47 16.16
CA LYS A 183 1.35 1.94 15.22
C LYS A 183 1.84 3.04 14.29
N VAL A 184 3.14 3.32 14.36
CA VAL A 184 3.84 4.25 13.47
C VAL A 184 4.72 3.46 12.51
N PHE A 185 4.58 3.73 11.21
CA PHE A 185 5.46 3.18 10.19
C PHE A 185 5.84 4.25 9.18
N GLY A 186 6.90 4.00 8.44
CA GLY A 186 7.46 4.93 7.47
C GLY A 186 7.73 4.22 6.15
N ILE A 187 7.57 4.95 5.05
CA ILE A 187 7.93 4.47 3.71
C ILE A 187 9.04 5.38 3.19
N TRP A 188 10.18 4.76 2.87
CA TRP A 188 11.27 5.44 2.20
C TRP A 188 11.21 5.13 0.71
N ILE A 189 11.18 6.17 -0.12
CA ILE A 189 11.08 6.04 -1.56
C ILE A 189 12.46 6.23 -2.18
N HIS A 190 12.90 5.27 -2.97
CA HIS A 190 14.08 5.44 -3.81
C HIS A 190 13.73 6.32 -5.01
N ALA A 191 14.45 7.42 -5.17
CA ALA A 191 14.32 8.31 -6.32
C ALA A 191 15.11 7.71 -7.49
N ASP A 192 14.40 7.16 -8.47
CA ASP A 192 14.94 6.78 -9.78
C ASP A 192 15.12 8.01 -10.69
N GLU A 193 14.23 9.00 -10.56
CA GLU A 193 14.34 10.33 -11.15
C GLU A 193 14.38 11.41 -10.05
N HIS A 194 14.74 12.65 -10.41
CA HIS A 194 15.00 13.70 -9.41
C HIS A 194 13.75 14.11 -8.62
N ASP A 195 12.57 13.98 -9.22
CA ASP A 195 11.29 14.41 -8.65
C ASP A 195 10.35 13.25 -8.27
N THR A 196 10.67 11.98 -8.61
CA THR A 196 9.80 10.82 -8.30
C THR A 196 9.37 10.81 -6.84
N ARG A 197 10.30 11.12 -5.93
CA ARG A 197 10.01 11.14 -4.50
C ARG A 197 9.03 12.25 -4.15
N ASP A 198 9.33 13.48 -4.57
CA ASP A 198 8.55 14.66 -4.23
C ASP A 198 7.13 14.54 -4.80
N VAL A 199 7.01 14.09 -6.05
CA VAL A 199 5.72 13.86 -6.71
C VAL A 199 4.89 12.81 -5.96
N ASN A 200 5.47 11.66 -5.63
CA ASN A 200 4.74 10.62 -4.90
C ASN A 200 4.35 11.08 -3.48
N MET A 201 5.25 11.78 -2.80
CA MET A 201 5.01 12.36 -1.48
C MET A 201 3.84 13.35 -1.51
N ASP A 202 3.87 14.31 -2.42
CA ASP A 202 2.83 15.32 -2.56
C ASP A 202 1.48 14.71 -2.92
N ILE A 203 1.46 13.69 -3.79
CA ILE A 203 0.24 12.95 -4.12
C ILE A 203 -0.33 12.25 -2.88
N ILE A 204 0.50 11.55 -2.10
CA ILE A 204 0.04 10.87 -0.87
C ILE A 204 -0.51 11.87 0.14
N ARG A 205 0.21 12.97 0.40
CA ARG A 205 -0.24 14.01 1.34
C ARG A 205 -1.54 14.65 0.89
N SER A 206 -1.65 15.01 -0.38
CA SER A 206 -2.85 15.63 -0.94
C SER A 206 -4.04 14.67 -0.91
N ALA A 207 -3.82 13.38 -1.16
CA ALA A 207 -4.85 12.36 -1.03
C ALA A 207 -5.29 12.19 0.43
N TRP A 208 -4.35 12.03 1.36
CA TRP A 208 -4.64 11.92 2.79
C TRP A 208 -5.40 13.14 3.32
N GLN A 209 -4.99 14.36 2.98
CA GLN A 209 -5.69 15.58 3.39
C GLN A 209 -7.13 15.64 2.88
N ARG A 210 -7.37 15.26 1.62
CA ARG A 210 -8.73 15.20 1.06
C ARG A 210 -9.60 14.17 1.78
N THR A 211 -9.05 12.99 2.01
CA THR A 211 -9.71 11.92 2.75
C THR A 211 -10.05 12.33 4.18
N ARG A 212 -9.12 12.97 4.91
CA ARG A 212 -9.36 13.48 6.26
C ARG A 212 -10.40 14.59 6.29
N ALA A 213 -10.37 15.51 5.34
CA ALA A 213 -11.36 16.57 5.24
C ALA A 213 -12.77 16.00 5.02
N ALA A 214 -12.90 15.01 4.12
CA ALA A 214 -14.18 14.34 3.87
C ALA A 214 -14.68 13.57 5.11
N LEU A 215 -13.78 12.89 5.83
CA LEU A 215 -14.13 12.17 7.06
C LEU A 215 -14.59 13.09 8.19
N VAL A 216 -13.93 14.24 8.38
CA VAL A 216 -14.37 15.25 9.36
C VAL A 216 -15.74 15.80 8.98
N GLN A 217 -15.96 16.07 7.69
CA GLN A 217 -17.24 16.56 7.20
C GLN A 217 -18.38 15.55 7.43
N SER A 218 -18.14 14.24 7.27
CA SER A 218 -19.17 13.24 7.56
C SER A 218 -19.57 13.23 9.04
N TYR A 219 -18.61 13.36 9.97
CA TYR A 219 -18.93 13.42 11.40
C TYR A 219 -19.73 14.68 11.78
N GLU A 220 -19.44 15.83 11.18
CA GLU A 220 -20.20 17.06 11.43
C GLU A 220 -21.66 16.94 10.97
N ILE A 221 -21.91 16.21 9.87
CA ILE A 221 -23.27 15.94 9.36
C ILE A 221 -24.01 14.98 10.30
N GLU A 222 -23.35 13.90 10.75
CA GLU A 222 -23.90 12.94 11.72
C GLU A 222 -24.32 13.65 13.02
N ASP A 223 -23.44 14.47 13.61
CA ASP A 223 -23.73 15.23 14.84
C ASP A 223 -24.92 16.21 14.67
N THR A 224 -25.01 16.86 13.51
CA THR A 224 -26.10 17.81 13.22
C THR A 224 -27.45 17.09 13.06
N SER A 225 -27.47 15.98 12.32
CA SER A 225 -28.70 15.21 12.09
C SER A 225 -29.23 14.53 13.36
N ALA A 226 -28.33 14.11 14.27
CA ALA A 226 -28.70 13.59 15.58
C ALA A 226 -29.34 14.67 16.47
N ALA A 227 -28.85 15.91 16.41
CA ALA A 227 -29.43 17.03 17.15
C ALA A 227 -30.84 17.38 16.65
N GLU A 228 -31.06 17.40 15.33
CA GLU A 228 -32.37 17.73 14.74
C GLU A 228 -33.46 16.67 15.01
N GLN A 229 -33.10 15.39 15.17
CA GLN A 229 -34.07 14.32 15.47
C GLN A 229 -34.62 14.37 16.91
N THR A 230 -33.96 15.07 17.84
CA THR A 230 -34.38 15.13 19.25
C THR A 230 -35.47 16.19 19.54
N ASP A 231 -35.81 17.05 18.59
CA ASP A 231 -36.73 18.18 18.79
C ASP A 231 -38.16 17.95 18.23
N THR A 232 -38.52 16.72 17.82
CA THR A 232 -39.83 16.41 17.20
C THR A 232 -40.72 15.41 17.93
N ASP A 233 -40.55 15.20 19.24
CA ASP A 233 -41.52 14.44 20.05
C ASP A 233 -41.94 15.21 21.31
N ASP A 234 -42.84 16.18 21.17
CA ASP A 234 -43.93 16.37 22.14
C ASP A 234 -45.08 17.17 21.51
N GLY A 235 -46.21 16.50 21.31
CA GLY A 235 -47.42 17.05 20.71
C GLY A 235 -48.65 16.27 21.13
N GLY A 236 -48.88 16.13 22.44
CA GLY A 236 -50.11 15.57 23.02
C GLY A 236 -50.52 16.29 24.30
N ALA A 237 -51.60 17.07 24.23
CA ALA A 237 -52.12 17.98 25.25
C ALA A 237 -52.57 17.33 26.58
N ASP A 238 -52.36 18.01 27.71
CA ASP A 238 -53.44 18.59 28.55
C ASP A 238 -52.90 19.49 29.70
N ALA A 239 -53.74 20.42 30.12
CA ALA A 239 -53.44 21.58 30.97
C ALA A 239 -53.22 21.30 32.47
N GLU A 240 -52.36 22.07 33.15
CA GLU A 240 -52.72 23.01 34.25
C GLU A 240 -51.48 23.65 34.95
N ARG A 241 -51.56 24.98 35.02
CA ARG A 241 -50.81 26.05 35.72
C ARG A 241 -50.03 25.72 37.03
N ALA A 242 -48.73 26.11 37.09
CA ALA A 242 -48.10 26.74 38.27
C ALA A 242 -46.70 27.38 37.97
N ASP A 243 -46.66 28.71 38.05
CA ASP A 243 -45.64 29.64 38.60
C ASP A 243 -44.10 29.32 38.66
N SER A 244 -43.33 30.06 37.82
CA SER A 244 -41.97 30.66 37.99
C SER A 244 -40.72 29.81 38.37
N PRO A 245 -39.46 30.32 38.15
CA PRO A 245 -38.87 30.90 36.95
C PRO A 245 -37.46 30.33 36.60
N MET A 246 -36.95 30.75 35.44
CA MET A 246 -35.53 31.01 35.12
C MET A 246 -34.60 29.85 34.71
N ARG A 247 -34.29 29.90 33.42
CA ARG A 247 -33.24 29.20 32.67
C ARG A 247 -31.84 29.35 33.29
N ASP A 248 -31.14 28.22 33.39
CA ASP A 248 -29.71 28.07 33.05
C ASP A 248 -29.64 26.74 32.29
N GLY A 249 -29.31 26.71 31.01
CA GLY A 249 -28.00 27.10 30.50
C GLY A 249 -27.17 25.84 30.37
N ALA A 250 -27.43 25.07 29.32
CA ALA A 250 -26.75 23.83 28.99
C ALA A 250 -25.23 23.96 29.08
N VAL A 251 -24.59 23.04 29.81
CA VAL A 251 -23.13 22.92 29.85
C VAL A 251 -22.70 22.25 28.54
N VAL A 252 -22.53 23.08 27.51
CA VAL A 252 -21.81 22.73 26.28
C VAL A 252 -20.36 22.43 26.66
N GLY A 253 -19.93 21.20 26.40
CA GLY A 253 -18.53 20.78 26.56
C GLY A 253 -17.63 21.64 25.68
N ARG A 254 -16.97 22.64 26.27
CA ARG A 254 -15.93 23.41 25.59
C ARG A 254 -14.75 22.49 25.31
N ARG A 255 -14.41 22.37 24.02
CA ARG A 255 -13.18 21.77 23.51
C ARG A 255 -12.00 22.52 24.14
N LEU A 256 -11.29 21.89 25.06
CA LEU A 256 -10.13 22.46 25.74
C LEU A 256 -8.98 22.60 24.73
N SER A 257 -8.61 23.84 24.40
CA SER A 257 -7.41 24.12 23.63
C SER A 257 -6.17 24.04 24.54
N VAL A 258 -5.13 23.33 24.10
CA VAL A 258 -3.86 23.17 24.84
C VAL A 258 -3.20 24.53 25.15
N THR A 259 -3.48 25.57 24.37
CA THR A 259 -2.99 26.94 24.61
C THR A 259 -3.59 27.61 25.85
N ASP A 260 -4.80 27.22 26.30
CA ASP A 260 -5.39 27.74 27.55
C ASP A 260 -4.86 27.01 28.79
N LEU A 261 -4.35 25.78 28.63
CA LEU A 261 -3.86 24.96 29.75
C LEU A 261 -2.43 25.33 30.19
N PHE A 262 -1.64 25.96 29.30
CA PHE A 262 -0.21 26.26 29.55
C PHE A 262 0.17 27.74 29.36
N GLY A 263 -0.80 28.61 29.06
CA GLY A 263 -0.56 30.01 28.69
C GLY A 263 -0.43 31.03 29.82
N GLN A 264 -0.32 30.64 31.10
CA GLN A 264 -0.24 31.65 32.16
C GLN A 264 0.62 31.26 33.38
N ARG A 265 1.93 31.36 33.18
CA ARG A 265 2.86 31.67 34.29
C ARG A 265 4.17 32.23 33.74
N ASN A 266 4.29 33.56 33.73
CA ASN A 266 5.38 34.29 34.36
C ASN A 266 5.43 35.74 33.86
N GLY A 267 5.03 36.67 34.72
CA GLY A 267 5.19 38.11 34.47
C GLY A 267 4.59 38.97 35.57
N ALA A 268 5.18 38.96 36.77
CA ALA A 268 5.21 40.10 37.69
C ALA A 268 5.89 39.75 39.02
N ARG A 269 7.21 39.99 39.11
CA ARG A 269 7.86 40.89 40.09
C ARG A 269 9.36 40.64 40.12
#